data_AF-A0A820L2K7-F1
#
_entry.id   AF-A0A820L2K7-F1
#
_cell.length_a   1.000
_cell.length_b   1.000
_cell.length_c   1.000
_cell.angle_alpha   90.00
_cell.angle_beta   90.00
_cell.angle_gamma   90.00
#
_symmetry.space_group_name_H-M   'P 1'
#
loop_
_entity.id
_entity.type
_entity.pdbx_description
1 polymer ?
#
loop_
_entity_poly.entity_id
_entity_poly.type
_entity_poly.pdbx_seq_one_letter_code
_entity_poly.pdbx_strand_id
1 'polypeptide(L)' 'MGDYSKALEVYEKSLKIREKALPPNHPDLATSYNNI' A
#
# COMPACT_ATOMS: atom_id res chain seq x y z
N MET A 1 18.99 -13.65 2.02
CA MET A 1 17.53 -13.47 2.22
C MET A 1 17.34 -12.00 2.56
N GLY A 2 17.25 -11.18 1.51
CA GLY A 2 17.30 -9.72 1.60
C GLY A 2 16.05 -9.13 2.24
N ASP A 3 16.09 -7.84 2.53
CA ASP A 3 15.17 -7.01 3.32
C ASP A 3 13.68 -6.96 2.85
N TYR A 4 13.12 -8.06 2.37
CA TYR A 4 11.70 -8.19 2.03
C TYR A 4 10.79 -7.81 3.20
N SER A 5 11.21 -8.12 4.43
CA SER A 5 10.46 -7.73 5.64
C SER A 5 10.40 -6.21 5.83
N LYS A 6 11.48 -5.48 5.55
CA LYS A 6 11.47 -4.01 5.61
C LYS A 6 10.72 -3.40 4.44
N ALA A 7 10.86 -3.97 3.24
CA ALA A 7 10.11 -3.51 2.07
C ALA A 7 8.60 -3.67 2.30
N LEU A 8 8.17 -4.79 2.88
CA LEU A 8 6.78 -5.02 3.25
C LEU A 8 6.30 -4.02 4.32
N GLU A 9 7.10 -3.78 5.36
CA GLU A 9 6.75 -2.82 6.41
C GLU A 9 6.57 -1.39 5.86
N VAL A 10 7.46 -0.96 4.95
CA VAL A 10 7.37 0.34 4.30
C VAL A 10 6.16 0.40 3.37
N TYR A 11 5.89 -0.67 2.63
CA TYR A 11 4.73 -0.78 1.76
C TYR A 11 3.42 -0.67 2.56
N GLU A 12 3.28 -1.43 3.65
CA GLU A 12 2.10 -1.37 4.53
C GLU A 12 1.90 0.01 5.16
N LYS A 13 2.99 0.68 5.57
CA LYS A 13 2.92 2.06 6.08
C LYS A 13 2.41 3.03 5.01
N SER A 14 2.90 2.91 3.78
CA SER A 14 2.46 3.75 2.66
C SER A 14 1.00 3.51 2.29
N LEU A 15 0.55 2.25 2.35
CA LEU A 15 -0.83 1.85 2.05
C LEU A 15 -1.79 2.46 3.08
N LYS A 16 -1.49 2.36 4.37
CA LYS A 16 -2.31 2.97 5.44
C LYS A 16 -2.43 4.49 5.33
N ILE A 17 -1.39 5.18 4.85
CA ILE A 17 -1.44 6.62 4.61
C ILE A 17 -2.36 6.92 3.43
N ARG A 18 -2.26 6.17 2.33
CA ARG A 18 -3.13 6.32 1.16
C ARG A 18 -4.60 6.03 1.48
N GLU A 19 -4.88 5.00 2.28
CA GLU A 19 -6.25 4.68 2.74
C GLU A 19 -6.87 5.79 3.61
N LYS A 20 -6.05 6.50 4.39
CA LYS A 20 -6.52 7.64 5.20
C LYS A 20 -6.67 8.94 4.40
N ALA A 21 -5.83 9.13 3.39
CA ALA A 21 -5.77 10.36 2.60
C ALA A 21 -6.76 10.34 1.42
N LEU A 22 -7.05 9.16 0.88
CA LEU A 22 -7.88 9.00 -0.31
C LEU A 22 -9.26 8.43 0.07
N PRO A 23 -10.34 8.86 -0.60
CA PRO A 23 -11.64 8.26 -0.41
C PRO A 23 -11.62 6.77 -0.84
N PRO A 24 -12.47 5.91 -0.26
CA PRO A 24 -12.43 4.45 -0.47
C PRO A 24 -12.54 4.01 -1.93
N ASN A 25 -13.11 4.86 -2.80
CA ASN A 25 -13.35 4.57 -4.21
C ASN A 25 -12.27 5.18 -5.14
N HIS A 26 -11.11 5.57 -4.59
CA HIS A 26 -10.06 6.20 -5.38
C HIS A 26 -9.29 5.16 -6.23
N PRO A 27 -9.08 5.38 -7.55
CA PRO A 27 -8.39 4.45 -8.46
C PRO A 27 -7.00 4.01 -7.98
N ASP A 28 -6.26 4.91 -7.32
CA ASP A 28 -4.98 4.60 -6.66
C ASP A 28 -5.05 3.46 -5.63
N LEU A 29 -6.15 3.35 -4.87
CA LEU A 29 -6.33 2.23 -3.95
C LEU A 29 -6.56 0.94 -4.74
N ALA A 30 -7.35 0.99 -5.82
CA ALA A 30 -7.58 -0.17 -6.69
C ALA A 30 -6.29 -0.70 -7.33
N THR A 31 -5.39 0.20 -7.80
CA THR A 31 -4.07 -0.22 -8.33
C THR A 31 -3.18 -0.89 -7.28
N SER A 32 -3.40 -0.59 -6.00
CA SER A 32 -2.65 -1.20 -4.89
C SER A 32 -3.12 -2.62 -4.58
N TYR A 33 -4.42 -2.88 -4.75
CA TYR A 33 -5.00 -4.22 -4.60
C TYR A 33 -4.70 -5.14 -5.79
N ASN A 34 -4.45 -4.58 -6.98
CA ASN A 34 -4.26 -5.35 -8.22
C ASN A 34 -2.83 -5.92 -8.40
N ASN A 35 -1.93 -5.71 -7.43
CA ASN A 35 -0.55 -6.22 -7.42
C ASN A 35 -0.35 -7.40 -6.43
N ILE A 36 -1.44 -8.05 -6.02
CA ILE A 36 -1.43 -9.34 -5.30
C ILE A 36 -1.48 -10.47 -6.32
#